data_AF-A0A967J7D4-F1
#
_entry.id   AF-A0A967J7D4-F1
#
_cell.length_a   1.000
_cell.length_b   1.000
_cell.length_c   1.000
_cell.angle_alpha   90.00
_cell.angle_beta   90.00
_cell.angle_gamma   90.00
#
_symmetry.space_group_name_H-M   'P 1'
#
loop_
_entity.id
_entity.type
_entity.pdbx_description
1 polymer ?
#
loop_
_entity_poly.entity_id
_entity_poly.type
_entity_poly.pdbx_seq_one_letter_code
_entity_poly.pdbx_strand_id
1 'polypeptide(L)'
;TPFLGRRRHLGHAPWPPEAANFPIQGGAADLMNIRTPAIADRLWRDYPSALMVAQVHDAVVIECDERDAEGISLLCRETFEA
;
A
#
# COMPACT_ATOMS: atom_id res chain seq x y z
N THR A 1 -7.90 11.36 7.32
CA THR A 1 -7.13 10.23 7.85
C THR A 1 -5.90 10.83 8.49
N PRO A 2 -5.37 10.20 9.52
CA PRO A 2 -4.30 10.77 10.34
C PRO A 2 -3.00 11.02 9.55
N PHE A 3 -2.77 10.31 8.44
CA PHE A 3 -1.49 10.38 7.71
C PHE A 3 -1.53 11.34 6.52
N LEU A 4 -2.55 11.26 5.64
CA LEU A 4 -2.62 12.11 4.43
C LEU A 4 -3.77 13.13 4.46
N GLY A 5 -4.46 13.30 5.58
CA GLY A 5 -5.49 14.34 5.72
C GLY A 5 -6.80 14.07 4.96
N ARG A 6 -7.01 12.86 4.41
CA ARG A 6 -8.23 12.47 3.68
C ARG A 6 -9.49 12.73 4.52
N ARG A 7 -10.47 13.48 4.01
CA ARG A 7 -11.71 13.78 4.75
C ARG A 7 -12.85 12.89 4.26
N ARG A 8 -13.71 12.43 5.18
CA ARG A 8 -15.00 11.80 4.87
C ARG A 8 -16.09 12.58 5.59
N HIS A 9 -17.02 13.10 4.81
CA HIS A 9 -18.22 13.73 5.36
C HIS A 9 -19.23 12.65 5.70
N LEU A 10 -19.71 12.62 6.94
CA LEU A 10 -20.64 11.59 7.44
C LEU A 10 -22.03 12.15 7.78
N GLY A 11 -22.32 13.39 7.39
CA GLY A 11 -23.56 14.09 7.74
C GLY A 11 -23.61 14.56 9.20
N HIS A 12 -24.81 14.92 9.66
CA HIS A 12 -25.03 15.55 10.97
C HIS A 12 -25.10 14.56 12.15
N ALA A 13 -25.46 13.30 11.90
CA ALA A 13 -25.63 12.27 12.92
C ALA A 13 -25.05 10.94 12.40
N PRO A 14 -23.71 10.83 12.31
CA PRO A 14 -23.08 9.67 11.73
C PRO A 14 -23.28 8.43 12.61
N TRP A 15 -23.40 7.26 11.97
CA TRP A 15 -23.45 6.00 12.71
C TRP A 15 -22.09 5.79 13.43
N PRO A 16 -22.06 5.59 14.76
CA PRO A 16 -20.80 5.55 15.50
C PRO A 16 -19.73 4.57 14.97
N PRO A 17 -20.09 3.35 14.50
CA PRO A 17 -19.12 2.45 13.88
C PRO A 17 -18.48 3.03 12.62
N GLU A 18 -19.23 3.76 11.80
CA GLU A 18 -18.69 4.37 10.58
C GLU A 18 -17.68 5.48 10.91
N ALA A 19 -18.00 6.29 11.92
CA ALA A 19 -17.10 7.33 12.42
C ALA A 19 -15.79 6.75 12.98
N ALA A 20 -15.84 5.58 13.62
CA ALA A 20 -14.66 4.87 14.12
C ALA A 20 -13.87 4.15 13.01
N ASN A 21 -14.57 3.53 12.05
CA ASN A 21 -13.95 2.76 10.98
C ASN A 21 -13.13 3.63 10.02
N PHE A 22 -13.64 4.82 9.68
CA PHE A 22 -12.99 5.70 8.71
C PHE A 22 -11.52 6.05 9.03
N PRO A 23 -11.16 6.56 10.23
CA PRO A 23 -9.78 6.91 10.52
C PRO A 23 -8.85 5.69 10.50
N ILE A 24 -9.33 4.50 10.89
CA ILE A 24 -8.55 3.27 10.95
C ILE A 24 -8.31 2.72 9.53
N GLN A 25 -9.37 2.42 8.78
CA GLN A 25 -9.26 1.87 7.43
C GLN A 25 -8.64 2.86 6.45
N GLY A 26 -9.04 4.13 6.55
CA GLY A 26 -8.46 5.18 5.72
C GLY A 26 -6.98 5.42 6.04
N GLY A 27 -6.57 5.25 7.31
CA GLY A 27 -5.17 5.30 7.71
C GLY A 27 -4.35 4.14 7.14
N ALA A 28 -4.87 2.91 7.21
CA ALA A 28 -4.24 1.75 6.57
C ALA A 28 -4.09 1.94 5.06
N ALA A 29 -5.12 2.46 4.40
CA ALA A 29 -5.08 2.78 2.97
C ALA A 29 -4.09 3.92 2.63
N ASP A 30 -3.90 4.90 3.51
CA ASP A 30 -2.86 5.92 3.33
C ASP A 30 -1.46 5.29 3.35
N LEU A 31 -1.17 4.42 4.33
CA LEU A 31 0.12 3.75 4.43
C LEU A 31 0.42 2.95 3.16
N MET A 32 -0.53 2.14 2.69
CA MET A 32 -0.38 1.39 1.44
C MET A 32 -0.10 2.33 0.26
N ASN A 33 -0.85 3.41 0.11
CA ASN A 33 -0.67 4.35 -0.99
C ASN A 33 0.65 5.14 -0.93
N ILE A 34 1.26 5.29 0.25
CA ILE A 34 2.59 5.90 0.40
C ILE A 34 3.69 4.90 0.03
N ARG A 35 3.56 3.65 0.46
CA ARG A 35 4.63 2.63 0.32
C ARG A 35 4.64 1.95 -1.04
N THR A 36 3.48 1.67 -1.62
CA THR A 36 3.39 0.94 -2.90
C THR A 36 4.13 1.65 -4.05
N PRO A 37 4.06 2.99 -4.21
CA PRO A 37 4.85 3.69 -5.23
C PRO A 37 6.37 3.52 -5.05
N ALA A 38 6.87 3.56 -3.81
CA ALA A 38 8.30 3.36 -3.54
C ALA A 38 8.75 1.93 -3.89
N ILE A 39 7.89 0.92 -3.65
CA ILE A 39 8.15 -0.45 -4.09
C ILE A 39 8.19 -0.52 -5.62
N ALA A 40 7.23 0.11 -6.31
CA ALA A 40 7.19 0.13 -7.77
C ALA A 40 8.43 0.82 -8.39
N ASP A 41 8.87 1.94 -7.83
CA ASP A 41 10.07 2.66 -8.29
C ASP A 41 11.34 1.80 -8.10
N ARG A 42 11.47 1.13 -6.95
CA ARG A 42 12.60 0.23 -6.71
C ARG A 42 12.55 -1.02 -7.60
N LEU A 43 11.38 -1.61 -7.81
CA LEU A 43 11.20 -2.71 -8.75
C LEU A 43 11.67 -2.32 -10.15
N TRP A 44 11.21 -1.17 -10.65
CA TRP A 44 11.59 -0.71 -12.00
C TRP A 44 13.10 -0.50 -12.17
N ARG A 45 13.78 -0.04 -11.10
CA ARG A 45 15.22 0.20 -11.10
C ARG A 45 16.04 -1.08 -10.92
N ASP A 46 15.66 -1.92 -9.97
CA ASP A 46 16.48 -3.05 -9.50
C ASP A 46 16.11 -4.37 -10.22
N TYR A 47 14.87 -4.49 -10.72
CA TYR A 47 14.30 -5.68 -11.38
C TYR A 47 13.46 -5.30 -12.61
N PRO A 48 14.07 -4.86 -13.72
CA PRO A 48 13.36 -4.28 -14.86
C PRO A 48 12.43 -5.25 -15.62
N SER A 49 12.57 -6.57 -15.44
CA SER A 49 11.62 -7.57 -15.96
C SER A 49 10.41 -7.81 -15.07
N ALA A 50 10.45 -7.35 -13.81
CA ALA A 50 9.36 -7.51 -12.86
C ALA A 50 8.31 -6.40 -13.03
N LEU A 51 7.05 -6.76 -12.79
CA LEU A 51 5.91 -5.85 -12.88
C LEU A 51 5.00 -6.02 -11.68
N MET A 52 4.71 -4.92 -10.98
CA MET A 52 3.62 -4.91 -10.01
C MET A 52 2.28 -4.88 -10.75
N VAL A 53 1.56 -6.01 -10.77
CA VAL A 53 0.32 -6.18 -11.53
C VAL A 53 -0.91 -5.72 -10.77
N ALA A 54 -0.90 -5.79 -9.44
CA ALA A 54 -2.02 -5.37 -8.61
C ALA A 54 -1.60 -4.98 -7.19
N GLN A 55 -2.43 -4.15 -6.55
CA GLN A 55 -2.47 -3.96 -5.11
C GLN A 55 -3.84 -4.45 -4.61
N VAL A 56 -3.83 -5.36 -3.65
CA VAL A 56 -5.05 -5.92 -3.03
C VAL A 56 -5.01 -5.60 -1.55
N HIS A 57 -5.63 -4.48 -1.18
CA HIS A 57 -5.63 -3.96 0.19
C HIS A 57 -4.21 -3.77 0.74
N ASP A 58 -3.75 -4.68 1.60
CA ASP A 58 -2.45 -4.71 2.26
C ASP A 58 -1.41 -5.57 1.54
N ALA A 59 -1.76 -6.18 0.41
CA ALA A 59 -0.87 -6.98 -0.42
C ALA A 59 -0.54 -6.30 -1.75
N VAL A 60 0.65 -6.57 -2.28
CA VAL A 60 1.03 -6.29 -3.67
C VAL A 60 1.25 -7.60 -4.41
N VAL A 61 0.79 -7.67 -5.65
CA VAL A 61 0.99 -8.81 -6.54
C VAL A 61 2.01 -8.39 -7.58
N ILE A 62 3.10 -9.15 -7.67
CA ILE A 62 4.23 -8.87 -8.56
C ILE A 62 4.46 -10.09 -9.43
N GLU A 63 4.46 -9.87 -10.74
CA GLU A 63 4.91 -10.83 -11.73
C GLU A 63 6.42 -10.63 -11.93
N CYS A 64 7.20 -11.73 -11.86
CA CYS A 64 8.65 -11.68 -12.00
C CYS A 64 9.22 -13.04 -12.45
N ASP A 65 10.48 -13.03 -12.91
CA ASP A 65 11.25 -14.24 -13.09
C ASP A 65 11.41 -14.99 -11.75
N GLU A 66 11.30 -16.32 -11.76
CA GLU A 66 11.37 -17.15 -10.55
C GLU A 66 12.67 -16.93 -9.75
N ARG A 67 13.79 -16.67 -10.44
CA ARG A 67 15.10 -16.40 -9.84
C ARG A 67 15.14 -15.10 -9.02
N ASP A 68 14.25 -14.16 -9.30
CA ASP A 68 14.23 -12.83 -8.68
C ASP A 68 13.24 -12.75 -7.51
N ALA A 69 12.35 -13.74 -7.36
CA ALA A 69 11.26 -13.73 -6.41
C ALA A 69 11.71 -13.49 -4.95
N GLU A 70 12.79 -14.13 -4.51
CA GLU A 70 13.31 -13.96 -3.15
C GLU A 70 13.88 -12.55 -2.92
N GLY A 71 14.62 -12.02 -3.90
CA GLY A 71 15.18 -10.67 -3.84
C GLY A 71 14.11 -9.58 -3.87
N ILE A 72 13.09 -9.75 -4.70
CA ILE A 72 11.91 -8.87 -4.76
C ILE A 72 11.14 -8.89 -3.44
N SER A 73 10.97 -10.07 -2.82
CA SER A 73 10.32 -10.20 -1.51
C SER A 73 11.07 -9.41 -0.42
N LEU A 74 12.40 -9.52 -0.39
CA LEU A 74 13.24 -8.74 0.53
C LEU A 74 13.09 -7.24 0.29
N LEU A 75 13.17 -6.81 -0.97
CA LEU A 75 12.99 -5.40 -1.38
C LEU A 75 11.63 -4.87 -0.90
N CYS A 76 10.55 -5.63 -1.09
CA CYS A 76 9.21 -5.22 -0.65
C CYS A 76 9.17 -5.03 0.87
N ARG A 77 9.73 -5.96 1.65
CA ARG A 77 9.79 -5.86 3.11
C ARG A 77 10.58 -4.63 3.56
N GLU A 78 11.80 -4.45 3.07
CA GLU A 78 12.66 -3.32 3.42
C GLU A 78 12.00 -1.99 3.09
N THR A 79 11.35 -1.89 1.92
CA THR A 79 10.74 -0.65 1.45
C THR A 79 9.48 -0.30 2.23
N PHE A 80 8.76 -1.31 2.72
CA PHE A 80 7.55 -1.10 3.51
C PHE A 80 7.87 -0.74 4.98
N GLU A 81 8.90 -1.36 5.56
CA GLU A 81 9.32 -1.17 6.96
C GLU A 81 10.18 0.08 7.20
N ALA A 82 10.86 0.62 6.18
CA ALA A 82 11.68 1.84 6.26
C ALA A 82 10.87 3.11 6.57
#